data_AF-A0A939AXI1-F1
#
_entry.id   AF-A0A939AXI1-F1
#
_cell.length_a   1.000
_cell.length_b   1.000
_cell.length_c   1.000
_cell.angle_alpha   90.00
_cell.angle_beta   90.00
_cell.angle_gamma   90.00
#
_symmetry.space_group_name_H-M   'P 1'
#
loop_
_entity.id
_entity.type
_entity.pdbx_description
1 polymer ?
#
loop_
_entity_poly.entity_id
_entity_poly.type
_entity_poly.pdbx_seq_one_letter_code
_entity_poly.pdbx_strand_id
1 'polypeptide(L)'
;MPPDAESSAGSTAADRLFDAFRAASNDLELLALAAATPDDALTALEQTVEAHLAAAEGDEATALRQRLESLRARRTEQAEAIRQMRDQMGELAQQLAAMPDDERRLLAFTAAESTADIMRLVAETADADLDRLEAAAGAQLAETASDERDALQRRLDDLRRWRAAEADARRILALLGEGAGQALADRLVAWIQTPDWDASQAFIRAHAAELLTDAATAAMTLLHMNNAGHEQVELHARLLAACCEQGIEAAYEQLRRELAQAEDLAKVAQTVTENPLLRAVVEFLGAEDDEQARQVLDSRRDLLLTAEARDLLEQLLHAAQQAGDAPAAERIAARLALVQAARLARYPTAAQPSGQAVSLGGETSSMLQTL
;
A
#
# COMPACT_ATOMS: atom_id res chain seq x y z
N MET A 1 -22.12 -43.96 26.96
CA MET A 1 -22.78 -43.79 25.65
C MET A 1 -22.12 -42.62 24.98
N PRO A 2 -21.48 -42.80 23.80
CA PRO A 2 -20.94 -41.69 23.06
C PRO A 2 -22.10 -40.89 22.44
N PRO A 3 -21.98 -39.56 22.30
CA PRO A 3 -22.96 -38.77 21.57
C PRO A 3 -22.91 -39.15 20.09
N ASP A 4 -24.08 -39.35 19.50
CA ASP A 4 -24.28 -39.58 18.08
C ASP A 4 -23.62 -38.44 17.29
N ALA A 5 -22.54 -38.77 16.59
CA ALA A 5 -22.01 -37.96 15.51
C ALA A 5 -22.99 -38.09 14.33
N GLU A 6 -24.15 -37.43 14.46
CA GLU A 6 -25.09 -37.26 13.35
C GLU A 6 -24.39 -36.45 12.26
N SER A 7 -23.84 -37.19 11.30
CA SER A 7 -23.80 -36.89 9.87
C SER A 7 -24.13 -35.43 9.51
N SER A 8 -23.18 -34.51 9.76
CA SER A 8 -23.06 -33.32 8.92
C SER A 8 -22.62 -33.82 7.56
N ALA A 9 -23.56 -34.36 6.78
CA ALA A 9 -23.34 -34.66 5.37
C ALA A 9 -22.78 -33.38 4.75
N GLY A 10 -21.51 -33.40 4.39
CA GLY A 10 -20.74 -32.22 4.07
C GLY A 10 -21.44 -31.45 2.97
N SER A 11 -21.92 -30.25 3.27
CA SER A 11 -22.43 -29.30 2.29
C SER A 11 -21.40 -29.21 1.18
N THR A 12 -21.79 -29.65 -0.02
CA THR A 12 -20.87 -29.67 -1.15
C THR A 12 -20.51 -28.23 -1.52
N ALA A 13 -19.41 -28.03 -2.24
CA ALA A 13 -19.08 -26.70 -2.75
C ALA A 13 -20.21 -26.14 -3.62
N ALA A 14 -20.92 -27.00 -4.36
CA ALA A 14 -22.08 -26.62 -5.17
C ALA A 14 -23.25 -26.15 -4.30
N ASP A 15 -23.53 -26.81 -3.17
CA ASP A 15 -24.61 -26.39 -2.25
C ASP A 15 -24.34 -25.00 -1.67
N ARG A 16 -23.09 -24.73 -1.25
CA ARG A 16 -22.70 -23.41 -0.74
C ARG A 16 -22.84 -22.31 -1.79
N LEU A 17 -22.49 -22.60 -3.04
CA LEU A 17 -22.68 -21.66 -4.16
C LEU A 17 -24.15 -21.44 -4.47
N PHE A 18 -24.97 -22.49 -4.39
CA PHE A 18 -26.41 -22.38 -4.56
C PHE A 18 -27.05 -21.52 -3.47
N ASP A 19 -26.63 -21.70 -2.21
CA ASP A 19 -27.07 -20.86 -1.10
C ASP A 19 -26.66 -19.40 -1.30
N ALA A 20 -25.43 -19.13 -1.74
CA ALA A 20 -24.97 -17.79 -2.08
C ALA A 20 -25.78 -17.16 -3.24
N PHE A 21 -26.07 -17.94 -4.29
CA PHE A 21 -26.93 -17.54 -5.39
C PHE A 21 -28.36 -17.22 -4.95
N ARG A 22 -28.92 -18.02 -4.02
CA ARG A 22 -30.24 -17.75 -3.42
C ARG A 22 -30.23 -16.53 -2.52
N ALA A 23 -29.14 -16.27 -1.81
CA ALA A 23 -28.99 -15.10 -0.96
C ALA A 23 -28.84 -13.80 -1.76
N ALA A 24 -28.34 -13.88 -3.00
CA ALA A 24 -28.20 -12.72 -3.88
C ALA A 24 -29.55 -12.04 -4.15
N SER A 25 -29.64 -10.79 -3.73
CA SER A 25 -30.82 -9.94 -3.75
C SER A 25 -30.87 -8.99 -4.94
N ASN A 26 -29.73 -8.77 -5.60
CA ASN A 26 -29.56 -7.82 -6.69
C ASN A 26 -28.50 -8.27 -7.71
N ASP A 27 -28.45 -7.57 -8.85
CA ASP A 27 -27.52 -7.87 -9.94
C ASP A 27 -26.04 -7.72 -9.57
N LEU A 28 -25.71 -6.81 -8.65
CA LEU A 28 -24.33 -6.56 -8.23
C LEU A 28 -23.80 -7.75 -7.42
N GLU A 29 -24.63 -8.34 -6.56
CA GLU A 29 -24.30 -9.55 -5.80
C GLU A 29 -24.14 -10.77 -6.71
N LEU A 30 -24.97 -10.90 -7.76
CA LEU A 30 -24.81 -11.95 -8.78
C LEU A 30 -23.52 -11.77 -9.60
N LEU A 31 -23.16 -10.54 -9.94
CA LEU A 31 -21.91 -10.24 -10.63
C LEU A 31 -20.70 -10.55 -9.73
N ALA A 32 -20.75 -10.19 -8.45
CA ALA A 32 -19.70 -10.52 -7.49
C ALA A 32 -19.55 -12.03 -7.32
N LEU A 33 -20.65 -12.78 -7.25
CA LEU A 33 -20.64 -14.24 -7.24
C LEU A 33 -20.00 -14.81 -8.51
N ALA A 34 -20.36 -14.30 -9.69
CA ALA A 34 -19.77 -14.72 -10.97
C ALA A 34 -18.27 -14.43 -11.04
N ALA A 35 -17.83 -13.25 -10.62
CA ALA A 35 -16.43 -12.86 -10.65
C ALA A 35 -15.54 -13.66 -9.68
N ALA A 36 -16.10 -14.08 -8.54
CA ALA A 36 -15.37 -14.85 -7.51
C ALA A 36 -15.36 -16.36 -7.76
N THR A 37 -16.17 -16.86 -8.70
CA THR A 37 -16.38 -18.30 -8.91
C THR A 37 -15.70 -18.75 -10.21
N PRO A 38 -14.85 -19.81 -10.17
CA PRO A 38 -14.31 -20.43 -11.38
C PRO A 38 -15.39 -20.84 -12.39
N ASP A 39 -15.07 -20.80 -13.68
CA ASP A 39 -16.02 -21.06 -14.77
C ASP A 39 -16.69 -22.45 -14.71
N ASP A 40 -15.95 -23.47 -14.26
CA ASP A 40 -16.44 -24.83 -14.08
C ASP A 40 -17.39 -24.95 -12.90
N ALA A 41 -17.09 -24.26 -11.79
CA ALA A 41 -17.97 -24.17 -10.63
C ALA A 41 -19.26 -23.39 -10.93
N LEU A 42 -19.21 -22.36 -11.78
CA LEU A 42 -20.42 -21.69 -12.28
C LEU A 42 -21.28 -22.61 -13.13
N THR A 43 -20.67 -23.42 -14.00
CA THR A 43 -21.42 -24.42 -14.78
C THR A 43 -22.08 -25.47 -13.86
N ALA A 44 -21.39 -25.91 -12.80
CA ALA A 44 -21.97 -26.81 -11.80
C ALA A 44 -23.10 -26.14 -10.99
N LEU A 45 -22.97 -24.85 -10.66
CA LEU A 45 -24.02 -24.06 -10.02
C LEU A 45 -25.25 -23.97 -10.92
N GLU A 46 -25.09 -23.67 -12.22
CA GLU A 46 -26.21 -23.62 -13.17
C GLU A 46 -26.96 -24.95 -13.23
N GLN A 47 -26.25 -26.08 -13.30
CA GLN A 47 -26.86 -27.42 -13.28
C GLN A 47 -27.62 -27.68 -11.97
N THR A 48 -27.06 -27.23 -10.84
CA THR A 48 -27.68 -27.36 -9.52
C THR A 48 -28.96 -26.52 -9.43
N VAL A 49 -28.94 -25.28 -9.94
CA VAL A 49 -30.13 -24.41 -9.99
C VAL A 49 -31.19 -25.01 -10.90
N GLU A 50 -30.83 -25.59 -12.04
CA GLU A 50 -31.77 -26.27 -12.95
C GLU A 50 -32.42 -27.49 -12.30
N ALA A 51 -31.67 -28.29 -11.55
CA ALA A 51 -32.22 -29.40 -10.79
C ALA A 51 -33.24 -28.94 -9.72
N HIS A 52 -32.95 -27.85 -9.01
CA HIS A 52 -33.88 -27.24 -8.06
C HIS A 52 -35.11 -26.63 -8.73
N LEU A 53 -34.93 -25.98 -9.89
CA LEU A 53 -36.01 -25.44 -10.70
C LEU A 53 -36.99 -26.51 -11.18
N ALA A 54 -36.52 -27.74 -11.45
CA ALA A 54 -37.37 -28.86 -11.85
C ALA A 54 -38.28 -29.36 -10.71
N ALA A 55 -37.91 -29.12 -9.45
CA ALA A 55 -38.67 -29.51 -8.26
C ALA A 55 -39.49 -28.36 -7.65
N ALA A 56 -39.17 -27.10 -7.97
CA ALA A 56 -39.84 -25.92 -7.43
C ALA A 56 -41.15 -25.60 -8.19
N GLU A 57 -42.15 -25.09 -7.47
CA GLU A 57 -43.42 -24.63 -8.03
C GLU A 57 -43.69 -23.16 -7.68
N GLY A 58 -44.55 -22.49 -8.45
CA GLY A 58 -45.05 -21.13 -8.15
C GLY A 58 -44.00 -20.02 -8.21
N ASP A 59 -44.04 -19.13 -7.21
CA ASP A 59 -43.24 -17.90 -7.18
C ASP A 59 -41.74 -18.19 -7.00
N GLU A 60 -41.38 -19.23 -6.25
CA GLU A 60 -39.97 -19.61 -6.04
C GLU A 60 -39.31 -20.06 -7.36
N ALA A 61 -39.99 -20.89 -8.14
CA ALA A 61 -39.52 -21.31 -9.46
C ALA A 61 -39.35 -20.12 -10.42
N THR A 62 -40.24 -19.13 -10.32
CA THR A 62 -40.16 -17.89 -11.12
C THR A 62 -38.96 -17.04 -10.72
N ALA A 63 -38.73 -16.84 -9.42
CA ALA A 63 -37.60 -16.07 -8.90
C ALA A 63 -36.25 -16.73 -9.24
N LEU A 64 -36.13 -18.05 -9.06
CA LEU A 64 -34.92 -18.81 -9.42
C LEU A 64 -34.62 -18.71 -10.93
N ARG A 65 -35.65 -18.78 -11.79
CA ARG A 65 -35.48 -18.68 -13.24
C ARG A 65 -34.98 -17.30 -13.65
N GLN A 66 -35.60 -16.24 -13.12
CA GLN A 66 -35.17 -14.85 -13.38
C GLN A 66 -33.72 -14.63 -12.94
N ARG A 67 -33.34 -15.09 -11.74
CA ARG A 67 -31.96 -14.96 -11.26
C ARG A 67 -30.95 -15.76 -12.08
N LEU A 68 -31.32 -16.96 -12.53
CA LEU A 68 -30.45 -17.79 -13.37
C LEU A 68 -30.24 -17.12 -14.73
N GLU A 69 -31.29 -16.53 -15.30
CA GLU A 69 -31.21 -15.74 -16.53
C GLU A 69 -30.32 -14.50 -16.35
N SER A 70 -30.49 -13.74 -15.26
CA SER A 70 -29.61 -12.62 -14.92
C SER A 70 -28.15 -13.06 -14.79
N LEU A 71 -27.88 -14.17 -14.08
CA LEU A 71 -26.52 -14.70 -13.93
C LEU A 71 -25.88 -15.04 -15.29
N ARG A 72 -26.62 -15.73 -16.16
CA ARG A 72 -26.17 -16.08 -17.52
C ARG A 72 -25.91 -14.86 -18.40
N ALA A 73 -26.79 -13.87 -18.33
CA ALA A 73 -26.61 -12.60 -19.03
C ALA A 73 -25.33 -11.89 -18.57
N ARG A 74 -25.12 -11.74 -17.26
CA ARG A 74 -23.93 -11.11 -16.68
C ARG A 74 -22.64 -11.85 -17.04
N ARG A 75 -22.66 -13.18 -17.02
CA ARG A 75 -21.51 -13.99 -17.45
C ARG A 75 -21.16 -13.75 -18.91
N THR A 76 -22.17 -13.65 -19.77
CA THR A 76 -21.98 -13.35 -21.20
C THR A 76 -21.40 -11.94 -21.41
N GLU A 77 -21.97 -10.94 -20.73
CA GLU A 77 -21.47 -9.55 -20.74
C GLU A 77 -20.02 -9.47 -20.25
N GLN A 78 -19.69 -10.14 -19.14
CA GLN A 78 -18.33 -10.18 -18.59
C GLN A 78 -17.35 -10.87 -19.54
N ALA A 79 -17.73 -12.00 -20.14
CA ALA A 79 -16.91 -12.69 -21.12
C ALA A 79 -16.67 -11.84 -22.37
N GLU A 80 -17.67 -11.09 -22.82
CA GLU A 80 -17.53 -10.14 -23.93
C GLU A 80 -16.62 -8.97 -23.56
N ALA A 81 -16.77 -8.36 -22.39
CA ALA A 81 -15.89 -7.30 -21.90
C ALA A 81 -14.43 -7.76 -21.79
N ILE A 82 -14.18 -8.98 -21.29
CA ILE A 82 -12.83 -9.55 -21.22
C ILE A 82 -12.25 -9.79 -22.62
N ARG A 83 -13.05 -10.28 -23.58
CA ARG A 83 -12.61 -10.43 -24.97
C ARG A 83 -12.27 -9.07 -25.58
N GLN A 84 -13.16 -8.08 -25.45
CA GLN A 84 -12.94 -6.73 -25.95
C GLN A 84 -11.67 -6.11 -25.36
N MET A 85 -11.44 -6.25 -24.05
CA MET A 85 -10.23 -5.75 -23.41
C MET A 85 -8.97 -6.46 -23.93
N ARG A 86 -9.02 -7.79 -24.15
CA ARG A 86 -7.91 -8.54 -24.75
C ARG A 86 -7.64 -8.12 -26.19
N ASP A 87 -8.67 -7.90 -26.98
CA ASP A 87 -8.55 -7.43 -28.36
C ASP A 87 -7.94 -6.03 -28.39
N GLN A 88 -8.42 -5.11 -27.54
CA GLN A 88 -7.85 -3.76 -27.37
C GLN A 88 -6.38 -3.80 -26.92
N MET A 89 -6.03 -4.66 -25.95
CA MET A 89 -4.64 -4.85 -25.52
C MET A 89 -3.78 -5.44 -26.64
N GLY A 90 -4.33 -6.36 -27.44
CA GLY A 90 -3.67 -6.94 -28.61
C GLY A 90 -3.40 -5.90 -29.70
N GLU A 91 -4.38 -5.04 -29.99
CA GLU A 91 -4.22 -3.92 -30.92
C GLU A 91 -3.18 -2.92 -30.43
N LEU A 92 -3.20 -2.53 -29.15
CA LEU A 92 -2.19 -1.65 -28.56
C LEU A 92 -0.79 -2.27 -28.64
N ALA A 93 -0.66 -3.56 -28.34
CA ALA A 93 0.62 -4.27 -28.45
C ALA A 93 1.13 -4.30 -29.91
N GLN A 94 0.25 -4.46 -30.89
CA GLN A 94 0.60 -4.37 -32.32
C GLN A 94 1.02 -2.95 -32.72
N GLN A 95 0.32 -1.92 -32.24
CA GLN A 95 0.69 -0.53 -32.47
C GLN A 95 2.06 -0.21 -31.88
N LEU A 96 2.33 -0.64 -30.65
CA LEU A 96 3.65 -0.53 -30.03
C LEU A 96 4.70 -1.30 -30.84
N ALA A 97 4.42 -2.53 -31.29
CA ALA A 97 5.37 -3.31 -32.08
C ALA A 97 5.70 -2.69 -33.45
N ALA A 98 4.76 -1.94 -34.04
CA ALA A 98 4.95 -1.23 -35.31
C ALA A 98 5.67 0.12 -35.17
N MET A 99 5.75 0.66 -33.95
CA MET A 99 6.41 1.93 -33.65
C MET A 99 7.95 1.80 -33.79
N PRO A 100 8.64 2.80 -34.39
CA PRO A 100 10.10 2.83 -34.42
C PRO A 100 10.72 2.67 -33.02
N ASP A 101 11.87 2.00 -32.93
CA ASP A 101 12.53 1.71 -31.65
C ASP A 101 12.82 2.97 -30.82
N ASP A 102 13.21 4.07 -31.48
CA ASP A 102 13.53 5.33 -30.82
C ASP A 102 12.27 5.96 -30.19
N GLU A 103 11.13 5.91 -30.88
CA GLU A 103 9.84 6.38 -30.37
C GLU A 103 9.34 5.50 -29.22
N ARG A 104 9.49 4.17 -29.32
CA ARG A 104 9.15 3.25 -28.23
C ARG A 104 9.94 3.54 -26.95
N ARG A 105 11.24 3.81 -27.07
CA ARG A 105 12.08 4.14 -25.92
C ARG A 105 11.73 5.49 -25.32
N LEU A 106 11.42 6.49 -26.15
CA LEU A 106 10.95 7.78 -25.67
C LEU A 106 9.62 7.62 -24.92
N LEU A 107 8.71 6.78 -25.43
CA LEU A 107 7.47 6.45 -24.74
C LEU A 107 7.73 5.74 -23.41
N ALA A 108 8.63 4.74 -23.37
CA ALA A 108 9.01 4.05 -22.14
C ALA A 108 9.63 5.01 -21.11
N PHE A 109 10.49 5.93 -21.54
CA PHE A 109 11.08 6.97 -20.70
C PHE A 109 10.04 7.95 -20.16
N THR A 110 9.10 8.40 -20.99
CA THR A 110 8.04 9.32 -20.56
C THR A 110 6.95 8.65 -19.74
N ALA A 111 6.82 7.32 -19.82
CA ALA A 111 5.96 6.51 -18.95
C ALA A 111 6.65 6.05 -17.66
N ALA A 112 7.98 6.23 -17.51
CA ALA A 112 8.69 5.87 -16.30
C ALA A 112 8.17 6.69 -15.10
N GLU A 113 7.63 5.99 -14.10
CA GLU A 113 7.06 6.59 -12.89
C GLU A 113 8.07 6.59 -11.72
N SER A 114 9.10 5.76 -11.82
CA SER A 114 10.09 5.55 -10.77
C SER A 114 11.53 5.58 -11.27
N THR A 115 12.47 5.80 -10.36
CA THR A 115 13.90 5.65 -10.65
C THR A 115 14.25 4.21 -11.07
N ALA A 116 13.53 3.20 -10.56
CA ALA A 116 13.73 1.80 -10.95
C ALA A 116 13.40 1.56 -12.43
N ASP A 117 12.35 2.20 -12.97
CA ASP A 117 12.01 2.11 -14.39
C ASP A 117 13.12 2.72 -15.27
N ILE A 118 13.69 3.85 -14.85
CA ILE A 118 14.83 4.47 -15.53
C ILE A 118 16.08 3.57 -15.47
N MET A 119 16.36 2.95 -14.33
CA MET A 119 17.47 2.00 -14.19
C MET A 119 17.34 0.81 -15.13
N ARG A 120 16.14 0.23 -15.22
CA ARG A 120 15.84 -0.87 -16.14
C ARG A 120 16.02 -0.44 -17.60
N LEU A 121 15.50 0.74 -17.95
CA LEU A 121 15.65 1.30 -19.28
C LEU A 121 17.13 1.47 -19.68
N VAL A 122 17.96 1.97 -18.75
CA VAL A 122 19.42 2.09 -18.97
C VAL A 122 20.06 0.72 -19.18
N ALA A 123 19.78 -0.25 -18.30
CA ALA A 123 20.37 -1.59 -18.37
C ALA A 123 20.03 -2.35 -19.67
N GLU A 124 18.81 -2.15 -20.20
CA GLU A 124 18.31 -2.84 -21.39
C GLU A 124 18.66 -2.14 -22.72
N THR A 125 19.18 -0.91 -22.67
CA THR A 125 19.40 -0.08 -23.86
C THR A 125 20.88 0.07 -24.18
N ALA A 126 21.26 -0.13 -25.45
CA ALA A 126 22.63 0.09 -25.88
C ALA A 126 23.04 1.57 -25.78
N ASP A 127 24.32 1.85 -25.53
CA ASP A 127 24.83 3.23 -25.32
C ASP A 127 24.45 4.20 -26.45
N ALA A 128 24.55 3.77 -27.71
CA ALA A 128 24.20 4.60 -28.86
C ALA A 128 22.69 4.90 -28.94
N ASP A 129 21.85 4.02 -28.40
CA ASP A 129 20.40 4.21 -28.32
C ASP A 129 20.04 5.14 -27.14
N LEU A 130 20.81 5.07 -26.04
CA LEU A 130 20.69 6.02 -24.92
C LEU A 130 21.06 7.45 -25.35
N ASP A 131 22.08 7.64 -26.20
CA ASP A 131 22.40 8.95 -26.77
C ASP A 131 21.23 9.54 -27.56
N ARG A 132 20.58 8.71 -28.39
CA ARG A 132 19.41 9.12 -29.17
C ARG A 132 18.21 9.43 -28.28
N LEU A 133 17.96 8.60 -27.27
CA LEU A 133 16.92 8.82 -26.28
C LEU A 133 17.12 10.13 -25.52
N GLU A 134 18.33 10.39 -25.03
CA GLU A 134 18.66 11.62 -24.30
C GLU A 134 18.43 12.88 -25.16
N ALA A 135 18.85 12.83 -26.44
CA ALA A 135 18.62 13.92 -27.38
C ALA A 135 17.12 14.16 -27.63
N ALA A 136 16.35 13.08 -27.83
CA ALA A 136 14.90 13.16 -28.04
C ALA A 136 14.17 13.71 -26.80
N ALA A 137 14.51 13.22 -25.61
CA ALA A 137 13.97 13.71 -24.35
C ALA A 137 14.30 15.19 -24.11
N GLY A 138 15.52 15.62 -24.45
CA GLY A 138 15.93 17.02 -24.39
C GLY A 138 15.15 17.93 -25.34
N ALA A 139 14.85 17.46 -26.56
CA ALA A 139 13.99 18.19 -27.49
C ALA A 139 12.55 18.30 -26.95
N GLN A 140 11.98 17.20 -26.44
CA GLN A 140 10.65 17.20 -25.85
C GLN A 140 10.56 18.14 -24.63
N LEU A 141 11.58 18.19 -23.78
CA LEU A 141 11.66 19.08 -22.62
C LEU A 141 11.57 20.57 -23.01
N ALA A 142 12.18 20.95 -24.15
CA ALA A 142 12.12 22.32 -24.65
C ALA A 142 10.70 22.74 -25.08
N GLU A 143 9.88 21.78 -25.50
CA GLU A 143 8.51 22.00 -25.99
C GLU A 143 7.44 21.85 -24.89
N THR A 144 7.77 21.16 -23.79
CA THR A 144 6.84 20.79 -22.70
C THR A 144 6.47 22.00 -21.82
N ALA A 145 5.23 22.05 -21.32
CA ALA A 145 4.74 23.09 -20.40
C ALA A 145 5.43 23.04 -19.01
N SER A 146 5.29 24.08 -18.20
CA SER A 146 6.08 24.27 -16.96
C SER A 146 5.96 23.11 -15.96
N ASP A 147 4.76 22.62 -15.69
CA ASP A 147 4.55 21.62 -14.61
C ASP A 147 5.08 20.23 -15.00
N GLU A 148 4.89 19.84 -16.26
CA GLU A 148 5.41 18.57 -16.80
C GLU A 148 6.93 18.62 -17.05
N ARG A 149 7.47 19.82 -17.30
CA ARG A 149 8.90 20.04 -17.52
C ARG A 149 9.74 19.62 -16.32
N ASP A 150 9.32 19.93 -15.10
CA ASP A 150 10.07 19.55 -13.89
C ASP A 150 10.10 18.02 -13.68
N ALA A 151 9.00 17.33 -13.99
CA ALA A 151 8.95 15.87 -13.95
C ALA A 151 9.83 15.24 -15.03
N LEU A 152 9.82 15.77 -16.25
CA LEU A 152 10.66 15.29 -17.35
C LEU A 152 12.15 15.58 -17.10
N GLN A 153 12.49 16.75 -16.58
CA GLN A 153 13.86 17.13 -16.21
C GLN A 153 14.43 16.17 -15.16
N ARG A 154 13.68 15.88 -14.09
CA ARG A 154 14.12 14.92 -13.05
C ARG A 154 14.42 13.54 -13.64
N ARG A 155 13.56 13.04 -14.54
CA ARG A 155 13.78 11.75 -15.22
C ARG A 155 15.02 11.77 -16.12
N LEU A 156 15.26 12.88 -16.81
CA LEU A 156 16.45 13.05 -17.66
C LEU A 156 17.74 13.08 -16.83
N ASP A 157 17.70 13.73 -15.66
CA ASP A 157 18.83 13.73 -14.72
C ASP A 157 19.08 12.34 -14.13
N ASP A 158 18.01 11.61 -13.81
CA ASP A 158 18.09 10.20 -13.39
C ASP A 158 18.70 9.31 -14.48
N LEU A 159 18.28 9.47 -15.73
CA LEU A 159 18.81 8.73 -16.88
C LEU A 159 20.33 8.94 -17.01
N ARG A 160 20.76 10.20 -16.99
CA ARG A 160 22.19 10.58 -17.08
C ARG A 160 23.00 10.01 -15.93
N ARG A 161 22.49 10.12 -14.70
CA ARG A 161 23.14 9.61 -13.49
C ARG A 161 23.35 8.10 -13.59
N TRP A 162 22.32 7.34 -13.94
CA TRP A 162 22.40 5.88 -14.01
C TRP A 162 23.26 5.40 -15.18
N ARG A 163 23.20 6.07 -16.32
CA ARG A 163 24.11 5.80 -17.45
C ARG A 163 25.58 5.99 -17.06
N ALA A 164 25.89 7.08 -16.34
CA ALA A 164 27.24 7.33 -15.87
C ALA A 164 27.71 6.25 -14.86
N ALA A 165 26.83 5.86 -13.94
CA ALA A 165 27.12 4.80 -12.96
C ALA A 165 27.35 3.44 -13.64
N GLU A 166 26.53 3.09 -14.64
CA GLU A 166 26.69 1.86 -15.41
C GLU A 166 28.02 1.83 -16.17
N ALA A 167 28.33 2.90 -16.90
CA ALA A 167 29.55 3.00 -17.68
C ALA A 167 30.81 2.93 -16.78
N ASP A 168 30.76 3.55 -15.59
CA ASP A 168 31.83 3.46 -14.60
C ASP A 168 31.98 2.03 -14.06
N ALA A 169 30.87 1.39 -13.70
CA ALA A 169 30.87 0.02 -13.22
C ALA A 169 31.43 -0.97 -14.27
N ARG A 170 30.99 -0.86 -15.53
CA ARG A 170 31.51 -1.68 -16.64
C ARG A 170 33.02 -1.47 -16.83
N ARG A 171 33.49 -0.23 -16.71
CA ARG A 171 34.93 0.10 -16.82
C ARG A 171 35.75 -0.55 -15.71
N ILE A 172 35.27 -0.49 -14.46
CA ILE A 172 35.94 -1.11 -13.30
C ILE A 172 36.01 -2.62 -13.48
N LEU A 173 34.91 -3.27 -13.86
CA LEU A 173 34.87 -4.73 -14.04
C LEU A 173 35.71 -5.21 -15.23
N ALA A 174 35.83 -4.41 -16.29
CA ALA A 174 36.69 -4.73 -17.42
C ALA A 174 38.17 -4.91 -16.99
N LEU A 175 38.62 -4.23 -15.93
CA LEU A 175 39.98 -4.37 -15.39
C LEU A 175 40.22 -5.73 -14.72
N LEU A 176 39.18 -6.40 -14.23
CA LEU A 176 39.27 -7.74 -13.66
C LEU A 176 39.30 -8.84 -14.73
N GLY A 177 38.73 -8.56 -15.91
CA GLY A 177 38.47 -9.55 -16.96
C GLY A 177 37.19 -10.36 -16.72
N GLU A 178 36.65 -10.94 -17.80
CA GLU A 178 35.32 -11.58 -17.81
C GLU A 178 35.16 -12.69 -16.75
N GLY A 179 36.15 -13.58 -16.61
CA GLY A 179 36.06 -14.70 -15.66
C GLY A 179 36.06 -14.27 -14.20
N ALA A 180 36.86 -13.26 -13.84
CA ALA A 180 36.88 -12.74 -12.47
C ALA A 180 35.64 -11.89 -12.18
N GLY A 181 35.15 -11.12 -13.16
CA GLY A 181 33.88 -10.41 -13.07
C GLY A 181 32.70 -11.34 -12.82
N GLN A 182 32.61 -12.46 -13.56
CA GLN A 182 31.56 -13.46 -13.36
C GLN A 182 31.66 -14.12 -11.99
N ALA A 183 32.85 -14.54 -11.56
CA ALA A 183 33.04 -15.16 -10.25
C ALA A 183 32.66 -14.22 -9.09
N LEU A 184 32.88 -12.91 -9.25
CA LEU A 184 32.46 -11.89 -8.30
C LEU A 184 30.94 -11.72 -8.28
N ALA A 185 30.29 -11.68 -9.45
CA ALA A 185 28.85 -11.63 -9.57
C ALA A 185 28.18 -12.85 -8.92
N ASP A 186 28.68 -14.06 -9.19
CA ASP A 186 28.18 -15.30 -8.57
C ASP A 186 28.28 -15.25 -7.04
N ARG A 187 29.35 -14.64 -6.52
CA ARG A 187 29.56 -14.48 -5.08
C ARG A 187 28.60 -13.48 -4.45
N LEU A 188 28.29 -12.38 -5.14
CA LEU A 188 27.27 -11.43 -4.71
C LEU A 188 25.88 -12.07 -4.70
N VAL A 189 25.55 -12.87 -5.72
CA VAL A 189 24.29 -13.62 -5.76
C VAL A 189 24.21 -14.61 -4.59
N ALA A 190 25.28 -15.35 -4.33
CA ALA A 190 25.34 -16.27 -3.18
C ALA A 190 25.17 -15.55 -1.84
N TRP A 191 25.74 -14.35 -1.69
CA TRP A 191 25.57 -13.52 -0.50
C TRP A 191 24.11 -13.07 -0.32
N ILE A 192 23.47 -12.58 -1.40
CA ILE A 192 22.07 -12.15 -1.39
C ILE A 192 21.13 -13.30 -1.03
N GLN A 193 21.42 -14.51 -1.50
CA GLN A 193 20.61 -15.71 -1.27
C GLN A 193 20.80 -16.38 0.10
N THR A 194 21.54 -15.76 1.01
CA THR A 194 21.67 -16.28 2.38
C THR A 194 20.30 -16.29 3.08
N PRO A 195 20.03 -17.28 3.95
CA PRO A 195 18.69 -17.51 4.50
C PRO A 195 18.26 -16.46 5.54
N ASP A 196 19.23 -15.81 6.19
CA ASP A 196 19.01 -14.80 7.22
C ASP A 196 20.18 -13.82 7.31
N TRP A 197 20.00 -12.75 8.08
CA TRP A 197 20.99 -11.68 8.21
C TRP A 197 22.26 -12.09 8.95
N ASP A 198 22.20 -13.07 9.84
CA ASP A 198 23.39 -13.55 10.56
C ASP A 198 24.27 -14.40 9.63
N ALA A 199 23.65 -15.24 8.80
CA ALA A 199 24.31 -15.98 7.72
C ALA A 199 24.88 -15.02 6.66
N SER A 200 24.13 -13.98 6.29
CA SER A 200 24.60 -12.91 5.40
C SER A 200 25.84 -12.20 5.96
N GLN A 201 25.82 -11.85 7.26
CA GLN A 201 26.96 -11.23 7.94
C GLN A 201 28.17 -12.15 8.01
N ALA A 202 27.97 -13.43 8.32
CA ALA A 202 29.04 -14.43 8.34
C ALA A 202 29.66 -14.62 6.95
N PHE A 203 28.83 -14.64 5.90
CA PHE A 203 29.28 -14.78 4.52
C PHE A 203 30.15 -13.61 4.08
N ILE A 204 29.70 -12.37 4.27
CA ILE A 204 30.50 -11.20 3.87
C ILE A 204 31.79 -11.07 4.67
N ARG A 205 31.84 -11.49 5.95
CA ARG A 205 33.09 -11.58 6.71
C ARG A 205 34.07 -12.58 6.11
N ALA A 206 33.59 -13.77 5.74
CA ALA A 206 34.43 -14.81 5.14
C ALA A 206 34.98 -14.41 3.75
N HIS A 207 34.25 -13.55 3.04
CA HIS A 207 34.58 -13.09 1.69
C HIS A 207 34.93 -11.60 1.61
N ALA A 208 35.36 -11.00 2.73
CA ALA A 208 35.55 -9.55 2.83
C ALA A 208 36.60 -9.03 1.83
N ALA A 209 37.67 -9.80 1.59
CA ALA A 209 38.74 -9.43 0.67
C ALA A 209 38.27 -9.29 -0.78
N GLU A 210 37.20 -10.00 -1.18
CA GLU A 210 36.66 -9.93 -2.53
C GLU A 210 35.43 -9.03 -2.62
N LEU A 211 34.56 -9.04 -1.61
CA LEU A 211 33.29 -8.31 -1.61
C LEU A 211 33.41 -6.85 -1.15
N LEU A 212 34.41 -6.48 -0.36
CA LEU A 212 34.59 -5.08 0.08
C LEU A 212 35.60 -4.37 -0.81
N THR A 213 35.33 -4.36 -2.11
CA THR A 213 36.19 -3.75 -3.14
C THR A 213 35.38 -2.85 -4.07
N ASP A 214 36.03 -1.91 -4.74
CA ASP A 214 35.37 -1.05 -5.75
C ASP A 214 34.74 -1.90 -6.87
N ALA A 215 35.37 -3.02 -7.22
CA ALA A 215 34.83 -3.93 -8.22
C ALA A 215 33.56 -4.66 -7.75
N ALA A 216 33.46 -5.02 -6.46
CA ALA A 216 32.25 -5.61 -5.92
C ALA A 216 31.11 -4.58 -5.89
N THR A 217 31.40 -3.33 -5.53
CA THR A 217 30.44 -2.22 -5.64
C THR A 217 29.98 -2.03 -7.08
N ALA A 218 30.90 -2.04 -8.05
CA ALA A 218 30.56 -1.96 -9.48
C ALA A 218 29.68 -3.13 -9.94
N ALA A 219 30.03 -4.37 -9.57
CA ALA A 219 29.20 -5.55 -9.87
C ALA A 219 27.81 -5.46 -9.23
N MET A 220 27.72 -4.99 -7.99
CA MET A 220 26.46 -4.78 -7.29
C MET A 220 25.61 -3.69 -7.95
N THR A 221 26.21 -2.60 -8.46
CA THR A 221 25.50 -1.58 -9.25
C THR A 221 24.86 -2.19 -10.49
N LEU A 222 25.60 -2.98 -11.28
CA LEU A 222 25.03 -3.64 -12.46
C LEU A 222 23.96 -4.67 -12.08
N LEU A 223 24.16 -5.42 -10.99
CA LEU A 223 23.17 -6.38 -10.50
C LEU A 223 21.87 -5.67 -10.09
N HIS A 224 21.97 -4.54 -9.38
CA HIS A 224 20.84 -3.70 -9.00
C HIS A 224 20.10 -3.19 -10.22
N MET A 225 20.80 -2.61 -11.21
CA MET A 225 20.17 -2.08 -12.42
C MET A 225 19.40 -3.15 -13.21
N ASN A 226 19.96 -4.36 -13.33
CA ASN A 226 19.30 -5.50 -13.98
C ASN A 226 18.13 -6.09 -13.17
N ASN A 227 18.02 -5.76 -11.88
CA ASN A 227 16.98 -6.25 -10.98
C ASN A 227 16.24 -5.08 -10.31
N ALA A 228 16.05 -3.97 -11.04
CA ALA A 228 15.44 -2.76 -10.49
C ALA A 228 14.01 -3.04 -9.98
N GLY A 229 13.73 -2.61 -8.75
CA GLY A 229 12.49 -2.91 -8.02
C GLY A 229 12.52 -4.19 -7.19
N HIS A 230 13.62 -4.96 -7.23
CA HIS A 230 13.77 -6.15 -6.38
C HIS A 230 14.33 -5.75 -5.00
N GLU A 231 13.45 -5.55 -4.01
CA GLU A 231 13.78 -5.03 -2.67
C GLU A 231 15.01 -5.66 -2.02
N GLN A 232 15.18 -6.99 -2.12
CA GLN A 232 16.33 -7.69 -1.54
C GLN A 232 17.67 -7.25 -2.15
N VAL A 233 17.73 -7.00 -3.47
CA VAL A 233 18.95 -6.55 -4.16
C VAL A 233 19.26 -5.11 -3.75
N GLU A 234 18.25 -4.25 -3.67
CA GLU A 234 18.40 -2.86 -3.23
C GLU A 234 18.90 -2.77 -1.79
N LEU A 235 18.36 -3.61 -0.90
CA LEU A 235 18.78 -3.68 0.49
C LEU A 235 20.25 -4.15 0.61
N HIS A 236 20.64 -5.18 -0.13
CA HIS A 236 22.02 -5.65 -0.15
C HIS A 236 22.98 -4.64 -0.78
N ALA A 237 22.56 -3.89 -1.81
CA ALA A 237 23.38 -2.85 -2.42
C ALA A 237 23.69 -1.72 -1.42
N ARG A 238 22.66 -1.26 -0.68
CA ARG A 238 22.83 -0.28 0.41
C ARG A 238 23.72 -0.84 1.53
N LEU A 239 23.50 -2.09 1.92
CA LEU A 239 24.28 -2.76 2.96
C LEU A 239 25.75 -2.91 2.57
N LEU A 240 26.05 -3.25 1.31
CA LEU A 240 27.42 -3.35 0.80
C LEU A 240 28.13 -2.00 0.86
N ALA A 241 27.46 -0.93 0.40
CA ALA A 241 27.99 0.42 0.47
C ALA A 241 28.29 0.83 1.93
N ALA A 242 27.37 0.56 2.85
CA ALA A 242 27.59 0.81 4.28
C ALA A 242 28.74 -0.04 4.86
N CYS A 243 28.88 -1.31 4.46
CA CYS A 243 30.00 -2.13 4.90
C CYS A 243 31.35 -1.57 4.43
N CYS A 244 31.42 -1.00 3.23
CA CYS A 244 32.62 -0.33 2.72
C CYS A 244 32.93 0.98 3.46
N GLU A 245 31.91 1.76 3.82
CA GLU A 245 32.08 3.09 4.46
C GLU A 245 32.38 3.00 5.97
N GLN A 246 31.61 2.19 6.71
CA GLN A 246 31.66 2.15 8.18
C GLN A 246 32.04 0.77 8.76
N GLY A 247 32.28 -0.23 7.90
CA GLY A 247 32.63 -1.59 8.30
C GLY A 247 31.42 -2.51 8.54
N ILE A 248 31.68 -3.82 8.48
CA ILE A 248 30.64 -4.87 8.51
C ILE A 248 29.79 -4.80 9.79
N GLU A 249 30.41 -4.65 10.97
CA GLU A 249 29.65 -4.69 12.23
C GLU A 249 28.66 -3.54 12.36
N ALA A 250 29.11 -2.31 12.12
CA ALA A 250 28.29 -1.11 12.23
C ALA A 250 27.15 -1.12 11.20
N ALA A 251 27.43 -1.56 9.97
CA ALA A 251 26.43 -1.66 8.91
C ALA A 251 25.30 -2.66 9.26
N TYR A 252 25.63 -3.85 9.76
CA TYR A 252 24.61 -4.83 10.16
C TYR A 252 23.87 -4.45 11.42
N GLU A 253 24.52 -3.80 12.40
CA GLU A 253 23.83 -3.26 13.58
C GLU A 253 22.84 -2.17 13.19
N GLN A 254 23.22 -1.27 12.28
CA GLN A 254 22.30 -0.29 11.71
C GLN A 254 21.12 -0.96 10.99
N LEU A 255 21.37 -1.92 10.10
CA LEU A 255 20.33 -2.65 9.40
C LEU A 255 19.34 -3.33 10.37
N ARG A 256 19.85 -4.02 11.40
CA ARG A 256 18.98 -4.67 12.40
C ARG A 256 18.09 -3.66 13.12
N ARG A 257 18.61 -2.46 13.44
CA ARG A 257 17.81 -1.39 14.05
C ARG A 257 16.72 -0.88 13.10
N GLU A 258 17.05 -0.66 11.83
CA GLU A 258 16.09 -0.22 10.81
C GLU A 258 14.99 -1.27 10.59
N LEU A 259 15.35 -2.56 10.52
CA LEU A 259 14.38 -3.65 10.37
C LEU A 259 13.48 -3.80 11.61
N ALA A 260 14.04 -3.70 12.82
CA ALA A 260 13.25 -3.73 14.05
C ALA A 260 12.25 -2.56 14.11
N GLN A 261 12.68 -1.36 13.71
CA GLN A 261 11.80 -0.20 13.61
C GLN A 261 10.68 -0.39 12.58
N ALA A 262 11.01 -0.95 11.41
CA ALA A 262 10.01 -1.25 10.37
C ALA A 262 9.00 -2.30 10.85
N GLU A 263 9.44 -3.34 11.56
CA GLU A 263 8.56 -4.36 12.14
C GLU A 263 7.63 -3.77 13.20
N ASP A 264 8.14 -2.90 14.07
CA ASP A 264 7.33 -2.22 15.08
C ASP A 264 6.27 -1.31 14.44
N LEU A 265 6.64 -0.57 13.39
CA LEU A 265 5.69 0.24 12.61
C LEU A 265 4.63 -0.63 11.91
N ALA A 266 5.02 -1.77 11.35
CA ALA A 266 4.09 -2.70 10.73
C ALA A 266 3.09 -3.27 11.75
N LYS A 267 3.54 -3.62 12.95
CA LYS A 267 2.66 -4.07 14.05
C LYS A 267 1.68 -2.99 14.48
N VAL A 268 2.13 -1.74 14.56
CA VAL A 268 1.24 -0.60 14.85
C VAL A 268 0.21 -0.44 13.73
N ALA A 269 0.61 -0.47 12.46
CA ALA A 269 -0.30 -0.37 11.33
C ALA A 269 -1.34 -1.51 11.30
N GLN A 270 -0.92 -2.73 11.62
CA GLN A 270 -1.81 -3.88 11.77
C GLN A 270 -2.80 -3.66 12.92
N THR A 271 -2.33 -3.20 14.07
CA THR A 271 -3.19 -2.89 15.24
C THR A 271 -4.22 -1.82 14.91
N VAL A 272 -3.84 -0.77 14.17
CA VAL A 272 -4.75 0.27 13.68
C VAL A 272 -5.78 -0.31 12.70
N THR A 273 -5.36 -1.26 11.86
CA THR A 273 -6.25 -1.92 10.91
C THR A 273 -7.27 -2.81 11.64
N GLU A 274 -6.85 -3.57 12.64
CA GLU A 274 -7.73 -4.50 13.37
C GLU A 274 -8.67 -3.80 14.37
N ASN A 275 -8.29 -2.60 14.84
CA ASN A 275 -9.06 -1.87 15.83
C ASN A 275 -9.87 -0.71 15.18
N PRO A 276 -11.21 -0.81 15.07
CA PRO A 276 -12.04 0.20 14.41
C PRO A 276 -11.99 1.57 15.11
N LEU A 277 -11.79 1.59 16.43
CA LEU A 277 -11.63 2.83 17.18
C LEU A 277 -10.33 3.54 16.79
N LEU A 278 -9.21 2.82 16.77
CA LEU A 278 -7.92 3.39 16.36
C LEU A 278 -8.00 3.89 14.91
N ARG A 279 -8.62 3.13 14.00
CA ARG A 279 -8.85 3.56 12.62
C ARG A 279 -9.63 4.86 12.54
N ALA A 280 -10.74 4.99 13.28
CA ALA A 280 -11.54 6.20 13.31
C ALA A 280 -10.76 7.39 13.87
N VAL A 281 -9.93 7.18 14.91
CA VAL A 281 -9.08 8.24 15.48
C VAL A 281 -7.98 8.65 14.50
N VAL A 282 -7.34 7.72 13.80
CA VAL A 282 -6.33 8.02 12.77
C VAL A 282 -6.95 8.79 11.61
N GLU A 283 -8.12 8.36 11.10
CA GLU A 283 -8.88 9.07 10.06
C GLU A 283 -9.22 10.50 10.50
N PHE A 284 -9.65 10.67 11.76
CA PHE A 284 -10.01 11.98 12.32
C PHE A 284 -8.80 12.91 12.51
N LEU A 285 -7.65 12.37 12.93
CA LEU A 285 -6.40 13.13 13.07
C LEU A 285 -5.76 13.47 11.71
N GLY A 286 -5.95 12.61 10.70
CA GLY A 286 -5.44 12.78 9.34
C GLY A 286 -6.23 13.77 8.48
N ALA A 287 -7.42 14.18 8.92
CA ALA A 287 -8.20 15.22 8.23
C ALA A 287 -7.41 16.52 8.09
N GLU A 288 -7.30 17.03 6.86
CA GLU A 288 -6.43 18.16 6.50
C GLU A 288 -6.84 19.46 7.20
N ASP A 289 -8.14 19.61 7.43
CA ASP A 289 -8.75 20.79 8.05
C ASP A 289 -9.86 20.41 9.05
N ASP A 290 -10.40 21.42 9.74
CA ASP A 290 -11.45 21.25 10.74
C ASP A 290 -12.81 20.85 10.16
N GLU A 291 -13.08 21.15 8.89
CA GLU A 291 -14.33 20.80 8.23
C GLU A 291 -14.35 19.30 7.91
N GLN A 292 -13.29 18.80 7.28
CA GLN A 292 -13.07 17.36 7.06
C GLN A 292 -13.09 16.60 8.39
N ALA A 293 -12.44 17.13 9.43
CA ALA A 293 -12.47 16.51 10.74
C ALA A 293 -13.90 16.39 11.31
N ARG A 294 -14.73 17.43 11.17
CA ARG A 294 -16.15 17.36 11.56
C ARG A 294 -16.92 16.32 10.76
N GLN A 295 -16.68 16.20 9.45
CA GLN A 295 -17.31 15.16 8.62
C GLN A 295 -16.94 13.75 9.09
N VAL A 296 -15.66 13.51 9.43
CA VAL A 296 -15.22 12.24 10.03
C VAL A 296 -15.87 12.02 11.39
N LEU A 297 -15.93 13.05 12.23
CA LEU A 297 -16.57 12.98 13.55
C LEU A 297 -18.06 12.62 13.46
N ASP A 298 -18.78 13.19 12.51
CA ASP A 298 -20.20 12.93 12.30
C ASP A 298 -20.45 11.53 11.71
N SER A 299 -19.61 11.08 10.78
CA SER A 299 -19.74 9.74 10.17
C SER A 299 -19.32 8.61 11.09
N ARG A 300 -18.38 8.83 12.02
CA ARG A 300 -17.85 7.84 12.99
C ARG A 300 -18.26 8.14 14.43
N ARG A 301 -19.41 8.78 14.62
CA ARG A 301 -19.84 9.36 15.91
C ARG A 301 -19.95 8.34 17.05
N ASP A 302 -20.35 7.12 16.72
CA ASP A 302 -20.46 5.98 17.65
C ASP A 302 -19.12 5.57 18.25
N LEU A 303 -18.03 5.68 17.47
CA LEU A 303 -16.67 5.35 17.90
C LEU A 303 -15.96 6.56 18.54
N LEU A 304 -16.03 7.73 17.92
CA LEU A 304 -15.24 8.91 18.33
C LEU A 304 -15.77 9.66 19.56
N LEU A 305 -17.06 9.49 19.91
CA LEU A 305 -17.62 10.10 21.12
C LEU A 305 -17.55 9.20 22.37
N THR A 306 -16.82 8.09 22.30
CA THR A 306 -16.57 7.18 23.43
C THR A 306 -15.61 7.81 24.45
N ALA A 307 -15.51 7.23 25.66
CA ALA A 307 -14.50 7.67 26.63
C ALA A 307 -13.10 7.28 26.14
N GLU A 308 -13.00 6.08 25.58
CA GLU A 308 -11.79 5.47 25.05
C GLU A 308 -11.18 6.32 23.92
N ALA A 309 -11.99 6.85 22.99
CA ALA A 309 -11.51 7.76 21.93
C ALA A 309 -10.84 9.01 22.50
N ARG A 310 -11.46 9.61 23.52
CA ARG A 310 -10.95 10.82 24.16
C ARG A 310 -9.65 10.54 24.89
N ASP A 311 -9.62 9.48 25.69
CA ASP A 311 -8.44 9.12 26.48
C ASP A 311 -7.26 8.80 25.54
N LEU A 312 -7.52 8.19 24.38
CA LEU A 312 -6.52 7.98 23.35
C LEU A 312 -6.01 9.30 22.73
N LEU A 313 -6.90 10.24 22.38
CA LEU A 313 -6.51 11.55 21.87
C LEU A 313 -5.67 12.34 22.88
N GLU A 314 -5.99 12.25 24.18
CA GLU A 314 -5.21 12.86 25.26
C GLU A 314 -3.82 12.22 25.38
N GLN A 315 -3.71 10.89 25.28
CA GLN A 315 -2.43 10.18 25.25
C GLN A 315 -1.58 10.60 24.05
N LEU A 316 -2.17 10.69 22.85
CA LEU A 316 -1.48 11.12 21.64
C LEU A 316 -1.01 12.58 21.74
N LEU A 317 -1.82 13.47 22.32
CA LEU A 317 -1.43 14.86 22.59
C LEU A 317 -0.21 14.92 23.51
N HIS A 318 -0.23 14.14 24.59
CA HIS A 318 0.88 14.07 25.52
C HIS A 318 2.16 13.56 24.84
N ALA A 319 2.05 12.50 24.03
CA ALA A 319 3.18 11.95 23.29
C ALA A 319 3.80 12.97 22.32
N ALA A 320 2.97 13.71 21.56
CA ALA A 320 3.44 14.76 20.65
C ALA A 320 4.18 15.89 21.39
N GLN A 321 3.68 16.29 22.57
CA GLN A 321 4.34 17.29 23.40
C GLN A 321 5.70 16.82 23.92
N GLN A 322 5.81 15.56 24.36
CA GLN A 322 7.08 14.98 24.82
C GLN A 322 8.10 14.84 23.69
N ALA A 323 7.64 14.55 22.48
CA ALA A 323 8.48 14.49 21.28
C ALA A 323 8.90 15.88 20.77
N GLY A 324 8.31 16.97 21.28
CA GLY A 324 8.54 18.33 20.78
C GLY A 324 7.90 18.61 19.42
N ASP A 325 6.94 17.78 18.98
CA ASP A 325 6.21 17.95 17.72
C ASP A 325 5.04 18.94 17.92
N ALA A 326 5.36 20.24 17.89
CA ALA A 326 4.37 21.30 18.09
C ALA A 326 3.23 21.28 17.06
N PRO A 327 3.48 21.08 15.74
CA PRO A 327 2.41 20.96 14.75
C PRO A 327 1.44 19.80 15.04
N ALA A 328 1.95 18.62 15.42
CA ALA A 328 1.09 17.51 15.78
C ALA A 328 0.30 17.79 17.06
N ALA A 329 0.94 18.35 18.09
CA ALA A 329 0.28 18.68 19.35
C ALA A 329 -0.87 19.69 19.17
N GLU A 330 -0.66 20.75 18.38
CA GLU A 330 -1.71 21.74 18.09
C GLU A 330 -2.91 21.11 17.38
N ARG A 331 -2.64 20.31 16.34
CA ARG A 331 -3.68 19.58 15.60
C ARG A 331 -4.47 18.64 16.50
N ILE A 332 -3.80 17.81 17.32
CA ILE A 332 -4.48 16.87 18.23
C ILE A 332 -5.32 17.64 19.26
N ALA A 333 -4.82 18.76 19.79
CA ALA A 333 -5.56 19.59 20.73
C ALA A 333 -6.84 20.18 20.10
N ALA A 334 -6.76 20.67 18.86
CA ALA A 334 -7.93 21.15 18.12
C ALA A 334 -8.97 20.03 17.90
N ARG A 335 -8.51 18.83 17.56
CA ARG A 335 -9.36 17.63 17.37
C ARG A 335 -10.04 17.21 18.68
N LEU A 336 -9.32 17.27 19.80
CA LEU A 336 -9.87 17.00 21.13
C LEU A 336 -10.97 18.02 21.51
N ALA A 337 -10.76 19.31 21.20
CA ALA A 337 -11.76 20.35 21.44
C ALA A 337 -13.05 20.13 20.63
N LEU A 338 -12.95 19.68 19.37
CA LEU A 338 -14.11 19.31 18.56
C LEU A 338 -14.92 18.16 19.18
N VAL A 339 -14.25 17.10 19.63
CA VAL A 339 -14.90 15.96 20.30
C VAL A 339 -15.59 16.40 21.59
N GLN A 340 -14.95 17.25 22.41
CA GLN A 340 -15.54 17.78 23.64
C GLN A 340 -16.79 18.60 23.36
N ALA A 341 -16.76 19.50 22.37
CA ALA A 341 -17.91 20.29 21.97
C ALA A 341 -19.09 19.40 21.50
N ALA A 342 -18.81 18.37 20.69
CA ALA A 342 -19.82 17.43 20.21
C ALA A 342 -20.45 16.58 21.33
N ARG A 343 -19.68 16.23 22.38
CA ARG A 343 -20.21 15.52 23.56
C ARG A 343 -21.13 16.40 24.39
N LEU A 344 -20.75 17.66 24.65
CA LEU A 344 -21.57 18.63 25.38
C LEU A 344 -22.90 18.89 24.65
N ALA A 345 -22.88 18.96 23.32
CA ALA A 345 -24.10 19.09 22.52
C ALA A 345 -25.04 17.88 22.60
N ARG A 346 -24.51 16.67 22.85
CA ARG A 346 -25.32 15.43 22.96
C ARG A 346 -26.05 15.31 24.29
N TYR A 347 -25.45 15.86 25.35
CA TYR A 347 -26.07 15.94 26.67
C TYR A 347 -26.26 17.42 26.98
N PRO A 348 -27.26 18.09 26.37
CA PRO A 348 -27.59 19.45 26.77
C PRO A 348 -27.87 19.38 28.26
N THR A 349 -26.95 19.93 29.05
CA THR A 349 -26.97 19.91 30.51
C THR A 349 -28.40 20.13 30.91
N ALA A 350 -29.06 19.09 31.44
CA ALA A 350 -30.49 19.15 31.75
C ALA A 350 -30.67 20.44 32.54
N ALA A 351 -31.34 21.41 31.92
CA ALA A 351 -31.34 22.79 32.37
C ALA A 351 -31.52 22.75 33.88
N GLN A 352 -30.51 23.25 34.60
CA GLN A 352 -30.50 23.24 36.07
C GLN A 352 -31.93 23.53 36.51
N PRO A 353 -32.59 22.61 37.24
CA PRO A 353 -33.99 22.79 37.60
C PRO A 353 -34.08 24.16 38.25
N SER A 354 -34.67 25.08 37.51
CA SER A 354 -34.81 26.48 37.86
C SER A 354 -35.86 26.50 38.95
N GLY A 355 -35.43 26.21 40.17
CA GLY A 355 -36.36 25.83 41.22
C GLY A 355 -35.67 25.72 42.56
N GLN A 356 -35.34 26.86 43.14
CA GLN A 356 -35.94 27.31 44.41
C GLN A 356 -35.06 28.41 44.98
N ALA A 357 -35.53 29.64 44.82
CA ALA A 357 -35.23 30.71 45.76
C ALA A 357 -35.76 30.25 47.14
N VAL A 358 -34.93 29.53 47.89
CA VAL A 358 -35.07 29.49 49.34
C VAL A 358 -34.64 30.86 49.83
N SER A 359 -35.62 31.76 49.83
CA SER A 359 -35.58 33.00 50.61
C SER A 359 -35.51 32.59 52.09
N LEU A 360 -34.30 32.45 52.61
CA LEU A 360 -34.06 32.50 54.05
C LEU A 360 -33.80 33.95 54.40
N GLY A 361 -34.85 34.57 54.95
CA GLY A 361 -34.74 35.82 55.67
C GLY A 361 -33.78 35.69 56.86
N GLY A 362 -33.14 36.81 57.18
CA GLY A 362 -32.21 36.99 58.29
C GLY A 362 -31.42 38.27 58.02
N GLU A 363 -32.04 39.44 58.20
CA GLU A 363 -31.99 40.21 59.46
C GLU A 363 -30.57 40.63 59.87
N THR A 364 -30.28 41.90 59.58
CA THR A 364 -29.69 42.91 60.48
C THR A 364 -28.38 42.61 61.23
N SER A 365 -27.31 43.32 60.85
CA SER A 365 -26.35 44.08 61.71
C SER A 365 -25.06 44.29 60.91
N SER A 366 -24.63 45.48 60.46
CA SER A 366 -24.41 46.75 61.18
C SER A 366 -23.62 46.58 62.48
N MET A 367 -22.29 46.61 62.41
CA MET A 367 -21.45 47.56 63.18
C MET A 367 -19.94 47.30 62.98
N LEU A 368 -19.28 48.36 62.50
CA LEU A 368 -18.03 48.96 63.00
C LEU A 368 -16.65 48.31 62.78
N GLN A 369 -15.79 49.20 62.25
CA GLN A 369 -14.44 49.56 62.72
C GLN A 369 -13.21 48.86 62.13
N THR A 370 -12.60 49.59 61.19
CA THR A 370 -11.19 50.03 61.16
C THR A 370 -10.27 49.55 62.29
N LEU A 371 -9.21 48.84 61.90
CA LEU A 371 -7.81 49.29 61.98
C LEU A 371 -6.95 48.50 60.97
#